data_AF-A0A218QDK9-F1
#
_entry.id   AF-A0A218QDK9-F1
#
_cell.length_a   1.000
_cell.length_b   1.000
_cell.length_c   1.000
_cell.angle_alpha   90.00
_cell.angle_beta   90.00
_cell.angle_gamma   90.00
#
_symmetry.space_group_name_H-M   'P 1'
#
loop_
_entity.id
_entity.type
_entity.pdbx_description
1 polymer ?
#
loop_
_entity_poly.entity_id
_entity_poly.type
_entity_poly.pdbx_seq_one_letter_code
_entity_poly.pdbx_strand_id
1 'polypeptide(L)'
;MIEDYSKPSCPPTYLLPSILISLLAFLPIGIAAIIFASQVESKYNQGDYDGAESASNTAKILCIVGAGLSVPFYLLFIALFSSVIFDSSFQMAHKAKEAEAKNNIGVLNRSQQAYYLEKEKFANTISDLAIGFRPESENYKYEINADATKVISTATAKIGHVKSYTGAVFTIKTKVAGVDQMSTVAKACESDQPSNIPPKMPKLVGREIYCATGSSELYKYKPAQ
;
A
#
# COMPACT_ATOMS: atom_id res chain seq x y z
N MET A 1 -64.23 11.70 -47.90
CA MET A 1 -63.69 11.63 -46.52
C MET A 1 -62.18 11.48 -46.67
N ILE A 2 -61.40 12.50 -46.33
CA ILE A 2 -59.94 12.38 -46.27
C ILE A 2 -59.67 11.79 -44.88
N GLU A 3 -59.37 10.49 -44.81
CA GLU A 3 -58.78 9.93 -43.59
C GLU A 3 -57.36 10.49 -43.50
N ASP A 4 -57.16 11.38 -42.54
CA ASP A 4 -55.85 11.88 -42.16
C ASP A 4 -55.06 10.73 -41.53
N TYR A 5 -54.28 10.00 -42.36
CA TYR A 5 -53.37 8.97 -41.88
C TYR A 5 -52.15 9.66 -41.25
N SER A 6 -52.36 10.27 -40.09
CA SER A 6 -51.32 10.82 -39.23
C SER A 6 -50.37 9.69 -38.86
N LYS A 7 -49.15 9.73 -39.40
CA LYS A 7 -48.05 8.81 -39.06
C LYS A 7 -47.96 8.63 -37.53
N PRO A 8 -47.96 7.39 -37.00
CA PRO A 8 -47.81 7.16 -35.57
C PRO A 8 -46.46 7.70 -35.08
N SER A 9 -46.38 8.24 -33.87
CA SER A 9 -45.12 8.75 -33.31
C SER A 9 -44.10 7.63 -33.11
N CYS A 10 -42.81 7.93 -33.29
CA CYS A 10 -41.75 6.93 -33.11
C CYS A 10 -41.69 6.45 -31.66
N PRO A 11 -41.69 5.13 -31.40
CA PRO A 11 -41.53 4.59 -30.06
C PRO A 11 -40.11 4.85 -29.53
N PRO A 12 -39.92 4.96 -28.20
CA PRO A 12 -38.62 5.25 -27.61
C PRO A 12 -37.63 4.10 -27.81
N THR A 13 -36.39 4.41 -28.19
CA THR A 13 -35.38 3.39 -28.51
C THR A 13 -34.69 2.80 -27.28
N TYR A 14 -34.76 3.45 -26.11
CA TYR A 14 -34.03 3.05 -24.90
C TYR A 14 -32.51 2.87 -25.11
N LEU A 15 -31.92 3.49 -26.14
CA LEU A 15 -30.48 3.39 -26.46
C LEU A 15 -29.59 3.92 -25.33
N LEU A 16 -29.88 5.13 -24.83
CA LEU A 16 -29.13 5.76 -23.75
C LEU A 16 -29.12 4.91 -22.46
N PRO A 17 -30.28 4.44 -21.94
CA PRO A 17 -30.27 3.56 -20.77
C PRO A 17 -29.61 2.20 -21.07
N SER A 18 -29.70 1.66 -22.28
CA SER A 18 -29.01 0.41 -22.67
C SER A 18 -27.49 0.55 -22.61
N ILE A 19 -26.94 1.69 -23.05
CA ILE A 19 -25.49 1.98 -22.97
C ILE A 19 -25.05 2.12 -21.51
N LEU A 20 -25.81 2.86 -20.69
CA LEU A 20 -25.51 3.03 -19.26
C LEU A 20 -25.54 1.69 -18.51
N ILE A 21 -26.53 0.84 -18.81
CA ILE A 21 -26.64 -0.50 -18.23
C ILE A 21 -25.51 -1.41 -18.73
N SER A 22 -25.13 -1.34 -20.01
CA SER A 22 -24.04 -2.17 -20.55
C SER A 22 -22.68 -1.87 -19.93
N LEU A 23 -22.42 -0.60 -19.58
CA LEU A 23 -21.19 -0.19 -18.91
C LEU A 23 -21.19 -0.58 -17.42
N LEU A 24 -22.36 -0.59 -16.78
CA LEU A 24 -22.50 -0.77 -15.33
C LEU A 24 -22.92 -2.19 -14.91
N ALA A 25 -23.50 -2.99 -15.80
CA ALA A 25 -24.11 -4.28 -15.51
C ALA A 25 -23.90 -5.26 -16.67
N PHE A 26 -22.99 -6.22 -16.45
CA PHE A 26 -22.76 -7.45 -17.21
C PHE A 26 -22.99 -7.42 -18.74
N LEU A 27 -21.88 -7.48 -19.47
CA LEU A 27 -21.77 -7.39 -20.94
C LEU A 27 -22.84 -8.15 -21.77
N PRO A 28 -23.25 -9.40 -21.49
CA PRO A 28 -24.15 -10.13 -22.38
C PRO A 28 -25.58 -9.59 -22.43
N ILE A 29 -26.13 -9.11 -21.31
CA ILE A 29 -27.51 -8.58 -21.27
C ILE A 29 -27.54 -7.16 -21.86
N GLY A 30 -26.52 -6.36 -21.58
CA GLY A 30 -26.36 -5.02 -22.12
C GLY A 30 -26.22 -5.02 -23.65
N ILE A 31 -25.40 -5.90 -24.21
CA ILE A 31 -25.23 -6.02 -25.67
C ILE A 31 -26.57 -6.38 -26.33
N ALA A 32 -27.33 -7.32 -25.77
CA ALA A 32 -28.64 -7.69 -26.31
C ALA A 32 -29.62 -6.50 -26.31
N ALA A 33 -29.65 -5.70 -25.24
CA ALA A 33 -30.48 -4.50 -25.16
C ALA A 33 -30.09 -3.45 -26.22
N ILE A 34 -28.80 -3.21 -26.44
CA ILE A 34 -28.30 -2.29 -27.48
C ILE A 34 -28.74 -2.71 -28.89
N ILE A 35 -28.67 -4.02 -29.19
CA ILE A 35 -29.06 -4.54 -30.52
C ILE A 35 -30.54 -4.27 -30.79
N PHE A 36 -31.44 -4.55 -29.84
CA PHE A 36 -32.88 -4.27 -30.01
C PHE A 36 -33.18 -2.77 -30.04
N ALA A 37 -32.50 -1.99 -29.19
CA ALA A 37 -32.61 -0.54 -29.16
C ALA A 37 -32.22 0.12 -30.51
N SER A 38 -31.16 -0.40 -31.16
CA SER A 38 -30.71 0.09 -32.48
C SER A 38 -31.65 -0.26 -33.63
N GLN A 39 -32.50 -1.28 -33.49
CA GLN A 39 -33.43 -1.71 -34.53
C GLN A 39 -34.72 -0.88 -34.61
N VAL A 40 -35.07 -0.13 -33.56
CA VAL A 40 -36.35 0.59 -33.45
C VAL A 40 -36.49 1.68 -34.52
N GLU A 41 -35.50 2.57 -34.66
CA GLU A 41 -35.52 3.62 -35.70
C GLU A 41 -35.41 3.03 -37.11
N SER A 42 -34.64 1.95 -37.27
CA SER A 42 -34.50 1.26 -38.57
C SER A 42 -35.82 0.70 -39.07
N LYS A 43 -36.59 0.02 -38.21
CA LYS A 43 -37.92 -0.53 -38.55
C LYS A 43 -38.98 0.55 -38.73
N TYR A 44 -38.96 1.60 -37.89
CA TYR A 44 -39.88 2.73 -38.00
C TYR A 44 -39.70 3.50 -39.31
N ASN A 45 -38.45 3.71 -39.75
CA ASN A 45 -38.15 4.38 -41.02
C ASN A 45 -38.50 3.52 -42.25
N GLN A 46 -38.65 2.21 -42.07
CA GLN A 46 -39.11 1.26 -43.10
C GLN A 46 -40.65 1.17 -43.19
N GLY A 47 -41.39 1.88 -42.33
CA GLY A 47 -42.85 1.81 -42.26
C GLY A 47 -43.39 0.58 -41.50
N ASP A 48 -42.52 -0.24 -40.91
CA ASP A 48 -42.87 -1.36 -40.03
C ASP A 48 -43.05 -0.85 -38.58
N TYR A 49 -44.22 -0.27 -38.32
CA TYR A 49 -44.53 0.34 -37.02
C TYR A 49 -44.73 -0.72 -35.92
N ASP A 50 -45.37 -1.84 -36.22
CA ASP A 50 -45.60 -2.94 -35.28
C ASP A 50 -44.26 -3.60 -34.86
N GLY A 51 -43.35 -3.79 -35.81
CA GLY A 51 -42.01 -4.31 -35.55
C GLY A 51 -41.13 -3.35 -34.75
N ALA A 52 -41.30 -2.04 -34.92
CA ALA A 52 -40.59 -1.01 -34.15
C ALA A 52 -41.08 -0.96 -32.69
N GLU A 53 -42.38 -1.12 -32.46
CA GLU A 53 -42.98 -1.15 -31.13
C GLU A 53 -42.57 -2.42 -30.35
N SER A 54 -42.59 -3.58 -31.01
CA SER A 54 -42.12 -4.84 -30.40
C SER A 54 -40.65 -4.76 -29.98
N ALA A 55 -39.77 -4.23 -30.84
CA ALA A 55 -38.35 -4.06 -30.55
C ALA A 55 -38.10 -3.10 -29.37
N SER A 56 -38.87 -2.02 -29.28
CA SER A 56 -38.84 -1.06 -28.17
C SER A 56 -39.22 -1.73 -26.83
N ASN A 57 -40.31 -2.51 -26.83
CA ASN A 57 -40.77 -3.22 -25.63
C ASN A 57 -39.77 -4.30 -25.17
N THR A 58 -39.13 -5.01 -26.09
CA THR A 58 -38.04 -5.95 -25.76
C THR A 58 -36.84 -5.23 -25.16
N ALA A 59 -36.38 -4.13 -25.75
CA ALA A 59 -35.28 -3.33 -25.22
C ALA A 59 -35.57 -2.81 -23.80
N LYS A 60 -36.81 -2.36 -23.55
CA LYS A 60 -37.27 -1.92 -22.23
C LYS A 60 -37.23 -3.03 -21.18
N ILE A 61 -37.72 -4.22 -21.51
CA ILE A 61 -37.72 -5.38 -20.59
C ILE A 61 -36.28 -5.78 -20.25
N LEU A 62 -35.39 -5.85 -21.24
CA LEU A 62 -33.98 -6.19 -21.03
C LEU A 62 -33.28 -5.17 -20.13
N CYS A 63 -33.57 -3.88 -20.29
CA CYS A 63 -33.05 -2.83 -19.41
C CYS A 63 -33.54 -2.99 -17.96
N ILE A 64 -34.84 -3.24 -17.77
CA ILE A 64 -35.44 -3.36 -16.43
C ILE A 64 -34.94 -4.62 -15.71
N VAL A 65 -34.88 -5.75 -16.41
CA VAL A 65 -34.37 -7.02 -15.84
C VAL A 65 -32.88 -6.92 -15.55
N GLY A 66 -32.09 -6.32 -16.45
CA GLY A 66 -30.66 -6.10 -16.25
C GLY A 66 -30.36 -5.21 -15.04
N ALA A 67 -31.07 -4.10 -14.89
CA ALA A 67 -30.95 -3.21 -13.74
C ALA A 67 -31.42 -3.85 -12.43
N GLY A 68 -32.49 -4.65 -12.47
CA GLY A 68 -33.03 -5.35 -11.30
C GLY A 68 -32.12 -6.45 -10.78
N LEU A 69 -31.40 -7.16 -11.67
CA LEU A 69 -30.47 -8.22 -11.29
C LEU A 69 -29.09 -7.71 -10.89
N SER A 70 -28.65 -6.55 -11.39
CA SER A 70 -27.33 -6.00 -11.08
C SER A 70 -27.21 -5.60 -9.61
N VAL A 71 -28.22 -4.95 -9.05
CA VAL A 71 -28.23 -4.46 -7.66
C VAL A 71 -27.99 -5.59 -6.64
N PRO A 72 -28.79 -6.68 -6.60
CA PRO A 72 -28.56 -7.78 -5.65
C PRO A 72 -27.25 -8.52 -5.92
N PHE A 73 -26.81 -8.63 -7.18
CA PHE A 73 -25.51 -9.22 -7.53
C PHE A 73 -24.35 -8.40 -6.94
N TYR A 74 -24.33 -7.08 -7.11
CA TYR A 74 -23.31 -6.21 -6.55
C TYR A 74 -23.37 -6.16 -5.02
N LEU A 75 -24.56 -6.18 -4.42
CA LEU A 75 -24.70 -6.26 -2.96
C LEU A 75 -24.12 -7.57 -2.40
N LEU A 76 -24.40 -8.71 -3.03
CA LEU A 76 -23.84 -10.00 -2.64
C LEU A 76 -22.32 -10.04 -2.87
N PHE A 77 -21.85 -9.50 -4.00
CA PHE A 77 -20.43 -9.42 -4.32
C PHE A 77 -19.67 -8.59 -3.28
N ILE A 78 -20.17 -7.40 -2.94
CA ILE A 78 -19.55 -6.56 -1.90
C ILE A 78 -19.61 -7.27 -0.54
N ALA A 79 -20.73 -7.91 -0.18
CA ALA A 79 -20.84 -8.64 1.09
C ALA A 79 -19.79 -9.76 1.21
N LEU A 80 -19.57 -10.53 0.14
CA LEU A 80 -18.61 -11.65 0.13
C LEU A 80 -17.15 -11.21 0.01
N PHE A 81 -16.87 -10.11 -0.71
CA PHE A 81 -15.50 -9.66 -1.00
C PHE A 81 -15.06 -8.41 -0.21
N SER A 82 -15.91 -7.86 0.66
CA SER A 82 -15.60 -6.69 1.51
C SER A 82 -14.35 -6.89 2.37
N SER A 83 -14.12 -8.12 2.85
CA SER A 83 -12.94 -8.50 3.63
C SER A 83 -11.63 -8.42 2.84
N VAL A 84 -11.68 -8.62 1.51
CA VAL A 84 -10.49 -8.62 0.63
C VAL A 84 -10.07 -7.19 0.26
N ILE A 85 -11.02 -6.26 0.15
CA ILE A 85 -10.75 -4.89 -0.31
C ILE A 85 -10.38 -3.97 0.86
N PHE A 86 -10.91 -4.22 2.07
CA PHE A 86 -10.78 -3.29 3.20
C PHE A 86 -9.48 -3.42 4.01
N ASP A 87 -8.75 -4.53 3.94
CA ASP A 87 -7.58 -4.78 4.80
C ASP A 87 -6.39 -3.84 4.49
N SER A 88 -6.29 -3.30 3.28
CA SER A 88 -5.08 -2.58 2.83
C SER A 88 -4.83 -1.23 3.53
N SER A 89 -5.87 -0.51 3.96
CA SER A 89 -5.74 0.86 4.49
C SER A 89 -5.09 0.92 5.86
N PHE A 90 -5.41 -0.03 6.74
CA PHE A 90 -4.85 -0.07 8.09
C PHE A 90 -3.36 -0.43 8.06
N GLN A 91 -2.97 -1.40 7.22
CA GLN A 91 -1.58 -1.82 7.09
C GLN A 91 -0.69 -0.72 6.48
N MET A 92 -1.22 0.08 5.55
CA MET A 92 -0.48 1.20 4.97
C MET A 92 -0.16 2.30 6.00
N ALA A 93 -1.10 2.62 6.89
CA ALA A 93 -0.89 3.61 7.94
C ALA A 93 0.24 3.20 8.92
N HIS A 94 0.30 1.93 9.33
CA HIS A 94 1.36 1.43 10.20
C HIS A 94 2.74 1.43 9.53
N LYS A 95 2.82 0.96 8.27
CA LYS A 95 4.07 0.96 7.51
C LYS A 95 4.62 2.38 7.29
N ALA A 96 3.75 3.36 7.08
CA ALA A 96 4.15 4.76 6.96
C ALA A 96 4.80 5.27 8.26
N LYS A 97 4.23 4.95 9.42
CA LYS A 97 4.82 5.31 10.73
C LYS A 97 6.15 4.59 10.98
N GLU A 98 6.25 3.32 10.63
CA GLU A 98 7.52 2.57 10.71
C GLU A 98 8.64 3.15 9.84
N ALA A 99 8.32 3.79 8.71
CA ALA A 99 9.32 4.38 7.82
C ALA A 99 10.16 5.46 8.51
N GLU A 100 9.55 6.23 9.43
CA GLU A 100 10.23 7.21 10.27
C GLU A 100 11.39 6.56 11.06
N ALA A 101 11.07 5.54 11.85
CA ALA A 101 12.05 4.86 12.71
C ALA A 101 13.11 4.11 11.89
N LYS A 102 12.71 3.45 10.80
CA LYS A 102 13.64 2.77 9.89
C LYS A 102 14.69 3.72 9.34
N ASN A 103 14.26 4.89 8.84
CA ASN A 103 15.18 5.89 8.33
C ASN A 103 16.08 6.45 9.44
N ASN A 104 15.50 6.82 10.57
CA ASN A 104 16.22 7.47 11.67
C ASN A 104 17.28 6.55 12.31
N ILE A 105 17.00 5.26 12.49
CA ILE A 105 18.01 4.29 12.95
C ILE A 105 19.16 4.15 11.94
N GLY A 106 18.85 4.14 10.64
CA GLY A 106 19.88 4.15 9.60
C GLY A 106 20.76 5.40 9.66
N VAL A 107 20.16 6.59 9.86
CA VAL A 107 20.88 7.86 10.04
C VAL A 107 21.74 7.82 11.30
N LEU A 108 21.20 7.37 12.44
CA LEU A 108 21.93 7.26 13.70
C LEU A 108 23.17 6.39 13.57
N ASN A 109 23.05 5.21 12.95
CA ASN A 109 24.19 4.33 12.70
C ASN A 109 25.27 5.03 11.85
N ARG A 110 24.90 5.61 10.70
CA ARG A 110 25.86 6.31 9.83
C ARG A 110 26.53 7.49 10.53
N SER A 111 25.76 8.23 11.32
CA SER A 111 26.25 9.41 12.04
C SER A 111 27.19 9.03 13.18
N GLN A 112 26.93 7.92 13.87
CA GLN A 112 27.85 7.37 14.86
C GLN A 112 29.15 6.88 14.23
N GLN A 113 29.09 6.25 13.04
CA GLN A 113 30.29 5.88 12.30
C GLN A 113 31.14 7.11 11.91
N ALA A 114 30.49 8.17 11.41
CA ALA A 114 31.15 9.43 11.08
C ALA A 114 31.73 10.12 12.32
N TYR A 115 30.96 10.20 13.41
CA TYR A 115 31.40 10.80 14.66
C TYR A 115 32.61 10.05 15.25
N TYR A 116 32.61 8.72 15.19
CA TYR A 116 33.77 7.92 15.61
C TYR A 116 34.99 8.16 14.73
N LEU A 117 34.82 8.30 13.41
CA LEU A 117 35.93 8.62 12.50
C LEU A 117 36.56 9.99 12.81
N GLU A 118 35.76 10.95 13.24
CA GLU A 118 36.25 12.31 13.57
C GLU A 118 36.79 12.46 14.99
N LYS A 119 36.23 11.73 15.96
CA LYS A 119 36.48 11.95 17.40
C LYS A 119 37.08 10.74 18.13
N GLU A 120 37.24 9.61 17.44
CA GLU A 120 37.70 8.32 17.99
C GLU A 120 36.89 7.80 19.19
N LYS A 121 35.65 8.27 19.34
CA LYS A 121 34.69 7.86 20.36
C LYS A 121 33.28 7.95 19.81
N PHE A 122 32.34 7.23 20.40
CA PHE A 122 30.93 7.36 20.04
C PHE A 122 30.26 8.53 20.77
N ALA A 123 29.23 9.11 20.15
CA ALA A 123 28.41 10.13 20.78
C ALA A 123 27.47 9.48 21.80
N ASN A 124 27.30 10.12 22.96
CA ASN A 124 26.41 9.64 24.02
C ASN A 124 24.98 10.20 23.90
N THR A 125 24.80 11.29 23.15
CA THR A 125 23.50 11.92 22.95
C THR A 125 23.22 12.16 21.46
N ILE A 126 21.93 12.24 21.10
CA ILE A 126 21.51 12.52 19.72
C ILE A 126 21.89 13.95 19.31
N SER A 127 21.90 14.89 20.27
CA SER A 127 22.26 16.29 20.05
C SER A 127 23.73 16.45 19.61
N ASP A 128 24.64 15.63 20.14
CA ASP A 128 26.07 15.65 19.77
C ASP A 128 26.31 15.27 18.30
N LEU A 129 25.38 14.54 17.68
CA LEU A 129 25.48 14.11 16.29
C LEU A 129 25.06 15.20 15.30
N ALA A 130 24.39 16.28 15.75
CA ALA A 130 23.94 17.40 14.92
C ALA A 130 23.07 17.01 13.69
N ILE A 131 22.33 15.91 13.79
CA ILE A 131 21.55 15.30 12.68
C ILE A 131 20.15 15.90 12.45
N GLY A 132 19.80 16.96 13.17
CA GLY A 132 18.62 17.79 12.88
C GLY A 132 17.25 17.16 13.15
N PHE A 133 17.15 15.98 13.79
CA PHE A 133 15.87 15.39 14.18
C PHE A 133 15.71 15.25 15.69
N ARG A 134 14.45 15.24 16.15
CA ARG A 134 14.10 15.19 17.57
C ARG A 134 14.25 13.78 18.15
N PRO A 135 14.80 13.61 19.36
CA PRO A 135 14.96 12.30 20.00
C PRO A 135 13.62 11.66 20.43
N GLU A 136 12.51 12.38 20.32
CA GLU A 136 11.19 11.85 20.58
C GLU A 136 10.19 12.43 19.59
N SER A 137 9.37 11.55 19.01
CA SER A 137 8.24 11.88 18.16
C SER A 137 6.93 11.41 18.78
N GLU A 138 5.82 11.59 18.06
CA GLU A 138 4.54 11.03 18.48
C GLU A 138 4.56 9.49 18.47
N ASN A 139 5.32 8.88 17.55
CA ASN A 139 5.32 7.44 17.31
C ASN A 139 6.46 6.70 18.00
N TYR A 140 7.61 7.34 18.17
CA TYR A 140 8.83 6.69 18.67
C TYR A 140 9.59 7.54 19.67
N LYS A 141 10.29 6.86 20.59
CA LYS A 141 11.31 7.44 21.45
C LYS A 141 12.67 6.86 21.06
N TYR A 142 13.65 7.74 20.86
CA TYR A 142 14.99 7.37 20.45
C TYR A 142 15.98 7.57 21.60
N GLU A 143 16.80 6.56 21.86
CA GLU A 143 17.80 6.60 22.92
C GLU A 143 19.14 6.08 22.40
N ILE A 144 20.23 6.63 22.94
CA ILE A 144 21.60 6.20 22.63
C ILE A 144 22.23 5.69 23.92
N ASN A 145 22.89 4.55 23.82
CA ASN A 145 23.75 4.01 24.86
C ASN A 145 25.09 3.63 24.23
N ALA A 146 26.13 4.39 24.57
CA ALA A 146 27.46 4.24 24.02
C ALA A 146 28.46 3.78 25.09
N ASP A 147 29.47 3.07 24.63
CA ASP A 147 30.65 2.63 25.38
C ASP A 147 31.89 2.79 24.48
N ALA A 148 33.09 2.46 24.97
CA ALA A 148 34.34 2.68 24.25
C ALA A 148 34.43 1.90 22.91
N THR A 149 33.80 0.74 22.81
CA THR A 149 33.94 -0.17 21.66
C THR A 149 32.68 -0.31 20.82
N LYS A 150 31.56 0.23 21.30
CA LYS A 150 30.25 0.04 20.67
C LYS A 150 29.27 1.14 21.06
N VAL A 151 28.27 1.35 20.22
CA VAL A 151 27.11 2.17 20.53
C VAL A 151 25.84 1.49 20.06
N ILE A 152 24.80 1.62 20.86
CA ILE A 152 23.47 1.11 20.61
C ILE A 152 22.56 2.32 20.49
N SER A 153 21.73 2.34 19.45
CA SER A 153 20.68 3.32 19.27
C SER A 153 19.35 2.58 19.15
N THR A 154 18.39 2.90 20.01
CA THR A 154 17.06 2.28 19.98
C THR A 154 16.03 3.26 19.43
N ALA A 155 15.02 2.73 18.74
CA ALA A 155 13.79 3.42 18.41
C ALA A 155 12.64 2.59 18.99
N THR A 156 12.16 3.00 20.15
CA THR A 156 11.11 2.32 20.90
C THR A 156 9.76 2.85 20.47
N ALA A 157 8.88 1.98 20.00
CA ALA A 157 7.52 2.35 19.63
C ALA A 157 6.73 2.83 20.85
N LYS A 158 6.04 3.96 20.70
CA LYS A 158 5.10 4.52 21.67
C LYS A 158 3.66 4.10 21.41
N ILE A 159 3.38 3.67 20.18
CA ILE A 159 2.05 3.26 19.71
C ILE A 159 2.04 1.75 19.43
N GLY A 160 0.86 1.12 19.55
CA GLY A 160 0.68 -0.28 19.18
C GLY A 160 0.77 -0.52 17.67
N HIS A 161 0.88 -1.81 17.29
CA HIS A 161 0.86 -2.29 15.90
C HIS A 161 2.01 -1.82 15.00
N VAL A 162 3.06 -1.23 15.58
CA VAL A 162 4.32 -0.96 14.88
C VAL A 162 5.48 -1.64 15.59
N LYS A 163 6.53 -1.98 14.84
CA LYS A 163 7.74 -2.61 15.38
C LYS A 163 8.62 -1.61 16.13
N SER A 164 9.51 -2.12 16.99
CA SER A 164 10.62 -1.34 17.55
C SER A 164 11.94 -1.74 16.89
N TYR A 165 12.94 -0.86 16.98
CA TYR A 165 14.20 -1.02 16.26
C TYR A 165 15.41 -0.81 17.16
N THR A 166 16.50 -1.51 16.86
CA THR A 166 17.79 -1.34 17.51
C THR A 166 18.88 -1.29 16.44
N GLY A 167 19.52 -0.13 16.32
CA GLY A 167 20.79 0.06 15.62
C GLY A 167 21.97 -0.23 16.55
N ALA A 168 23.02 -0.84 16.01
CA ALA A 168 24.28 -0.99 16.71
C ALA A 168 25.44 -0.69 15.77
N VAL A 169 26.45 0.00 16.32
CA VAL A 169 27.74 0.23 15.68
C VAL A 169 28.83 -0.32 16.59
N PHE A 170 29.73 -1.12 16.03
CA PHE A 170 30.85 -1.70 16.75
C PHE A 170 32.16 -1.29 16.09
N THR A 171 33.19 -1.16 16.91
CA THR A 171 34.58 -1.07 16.45
C THR A 171 35.12 -2.47 16.13
N ILE A 172 35.83 -2.59 15.02
CA ILE A 172 36.54 -3.81 14.62
C ILE A 172 37.95 -3.48 14.16
N LYS A 173 38.85 -4.46 14.27
CA LYS A 173 40.19 -4.37 13.69
C LYS A 173 40.16 -4.95 12.27
N THR A 174 40.51 -4.10 11.30
CA THR A 174 40.66 -4.47 9.89
C THR A 174 42.09 -4.27 9.46
N LYS A 175 42.63 -5.20 8.67
CA LYS A 175 43.94 -5.04 8.05
C LYS A 175 43.80 -4.23 6.77
N VAL A 176 44.36 -3.03 6.75
CA VAL A 176 44.44 -2.18 5.55
C VAL A 176 45.92 -2.05 5.20
N ALA A 177 46.30 -2.51 3.99
CA ALA A 177 47.69 -2.57 3.56
C ALA A 177 48.65 -3.27 4.57
N GLY A 178 48.15 -4.30 5.28
CA GLY A 178 48.93 -5.07 6.26
C GLY A 178 49.02 -4.44 7.66
N VAL A 179 48.47 -3.24 7.86
CA VAL A 179 48.41 -2.55 9.16
C VAL A 179 47.05 -2.74 9.80
N ASP A 180 47.01 -3.02 11.10
CA ASP A 180 45.76 -3.08 11.86
C ASP A 180 45.20 -1.67 12.06
N GLN A 181 44.08 -1.39 11.39
CA GLN A 181 43.33 -0.13 11.50
C GLN A 181 42.00 -0.39 12.19
N MET A 182 41.66 0.48 13.15
CA MET A 182 40.32 0.48 13.75
C MET A 182 39.32 1.00 12.74
N SER A 183 38.28 0.21 12.49
CA SER A 183 37.17 0.54 11.61
C SER A 183 35.86 0.30 12.36
N THR A 184 34.74 0.74 11.79
CA THR A 184 33.42 0.53 12.38
C THR A 184 32.51 -0.27 11.46
N VAL A 185 31.72 -1.17 12.03
CA VAL A 185 30.64 -1.88 11.34
C VAL A 185 29.32 -1.58 12.01
N ALA A 186 28.26 -1.46 11.22
CA ALA A 186 26.95 -1.10 11.71
C ALA A 186 25.88 -2.09 11.22
N LYS A 187 24.85 -2.31 12.03
CA LYS A 187 23.66 -3.06 11.65
C LYS A 187 22.43 -2.50 12.34
N ALA A 188 21.28 -2.63 11.69
CA ALA A 188 19.98 -2.30 12.27
C ALA A 188 19.11 -3.56 12.32
N CYS A 189 18.46 -3.76 13.45
CA CYS A 189 17.56 -4.87 13.71
C CYS A 189 16.16 -4.33 14.02
N GLU A 190 15.13 -5.02 13.55
CA GLU A 190 13.73 -4.75 13.86
C GLU A 190 13.12 -5.92 14.65
N SER A 191 12.15 -5.64 15.52
CA SER A 191 11.39 -6.71 16.18
C SER A 191 10.59 -7.52 15.15
N ASP A 192 10.48 -8.84 15.35
CA ASP A 192 9.75 -9.69 14.42
C ASP A 192 8.24 -9.37 14.42
N GLN A 193 7.72 -8.94 15.57
CA GLN A 193 6.35 -8.51 15.78
C GLN A 193 6.28 -7.06 16.29
N PRO A 194 5.14 -6.37 16.17
CA PRO A 194 4.90 -5.10 16.83
C PRO A 194 5.23 -5.16 18.32
N SER A 195 5.97 -4.17 18.82
CA SER A 195 6.52 -4.21 20.18
C SER A 195 6.83 -2.80 20.66
N ASN A 196 6.54 -2.53 21.93
CA ASN A 196 6.95 -1.31 22.64
C ASN A 196 8.27 -1.52 23.42
N ILE A 197 8.94 -2.64 23.16
CA ILE A 197 10.24 -2.98 23.73
C ILE A 197 11.21 -3.14 22.57
N PRO A 198 12.33 -2.39 22.55
CA PRO A 198 13.30 -2.51 21.48
C PRO A 198 13.98 -3.88 21.49
N PRO A 199 14.38 -4.41 20.32
CA PRO A 199 15.19 -5.62 20.25
C PRO A 199 16.39 -5.56 21.19
N LYS A 200 16.71 -6.70 21.81
CA LYS A 200 17.93 -6.82 22.61
C LYS A 200 19.16 -6.51 21.75
N MET A 201 20.23 -6.09 22.42
CA MET A 201 21.48 -5.72 21.78
C MET A 201 21.96 -6.78 20.76
N PRO A 202 22.25 -6.40 19.51
CA PRO A 202 22.89 -7.26 18.53
C PRO A 202 24.28 -7.73 18.99
N LYS A 203 24.70 -8.92 18.60
CA LYS A 203 26.02 -9.48 18.95
C LYS A 203 26.99 -9.35 17.78
N LEU A 204 28.21 -8.90 18.05
CA LEU A 204 29.31 -8.95 17.07
C LEU A 204 29.99 -10.32 17.16
N VAL A 205 30.03 -11.05 16.05
CA VAL A 205 30.74 -12.34 15.93
C VAL A 205 31.72 -12.22 14.75
N GLY A 206 33.01 -12.24 15.05
CA GLY A 206 34.05 -11.94 14.05
C GLY A 206 33.94 -10.49 13.56
N ARG A 207 33.49 -10.30 12.32
CA ARG A 207 33.27 -8.97 11.70
C ARG A 207 31.82 -8.69 11.33
N GLU A 208 30.92 -9.60 11.67
CA GLU A 208 29.49 -9.48 11.36
C GLU A 208 28.66 -9.30 12.62
N ILE A 209 27.59 -8.53 12.49
CA ILE A 209 26.64 -8.28 13.56
C ILE A 209 25.41 -9.16 13.35
N TYR A 210 24.95 -9.81 14.42
CA TYR A 210 23.78 -10.68 14.44
C TYR A 210 22.69 -10.11 15.34
N CYS A 211 21.48 -10.00 14.81
CA CYS A 211 20.32 -9.58 15.59
C CYS A 211 19.97 -10.62 16.66
N ALA A 212 19.42 -10.17 17.78
CA ALA A 212 19.02 -11.06 18.87
C ALA A 212 17.78 -11.88 18.48
N THR A 213 17.54 -12.99 19.19
CA THR A 213 16.31 -13.79 19.00
C THR A 213 15.06 -12.93 19.17
N GLY A 214 14.07 -13.11 18.28
CA GLY A 214 12.86 -12.26 18.22
C GLY A 214 13.06 -10.96 17.44
N SER A 215 14.18 -10.82 16.73
CA SER A 215 14.46 -9.69 15.85
C SER A 215 15.17 -10.12 14.58
N SER A 216 14.94 -9.37 13.51
CA SER A 216 15.47 -9.61 12.18
C SER A 216 16.25 -8.41 11.68
N GLU A 217 17.18 -8.63 10.75
CA GLU A 217 17.93 -7.54 10.11
C GLU A 217 17.00 -6.68 9.26
N LEU A 218 17.07 -5.36 9.47
CA LEU A 218 16.19 -4.39 8.82
C LEU A 218 16.49 -4.26 7.32
N TYR A 219 17.77 -4.18 6.95
CA TYR A 219 18.21 -4.10 5.57
C TYR A 219 18.89 -5.41 5.20
N LYS A 220 18.09 -6.43 4.82
CA LYS A 220 18.66 -7.65 4.25
C LYS A 220 19.41 -7.27 2.98
N TYR A 221 20.73 -7.38 2.99
CA TYR A 221 21.55 -7.22 1.80
C TYR A 221 21.07 -8.23 0.75
N LYS A 222 20.45 -7.74 -0.32
CA LYS A 222 20.15 -8.56 -1.49
C LYS A 222 21.29 -8.29 -2.48
N PRO A 223 22.24 -9.22 -2.66
CA PRO A 223 23.29 -9.04 -3.66
C PRO A 223 22.61 -8.79 -5.01
N ALA A 224 23.11 -7.81 -5.77
CA ALA A 224 22.70 -7.60 -7.15
C ALA A 224 22.97 -8.92 -7.91
N GLN A 225 21.91 -9.48 -8.50
CA GLN A 225 22.01 -10.61 -9.43
C GLN A 225 22.43 -10.12 -10.81
#